data_AF-A0A2V8UIR5-F1
#
_entry.id   AF-A0A2V8UIR5-F1
#
_cell.length_a   1.000
_cell.length_b   1.000
_cell.length_c   1.000
_cell.angle_alpha   90.00
_cell.angle_beta   90.00
_cell.angle_gamma   90.00
#
_symmetry.space_group_name_H-M   'P 1'
#
loop_
_entity.id
_entity.type
_entity.pdbx_description
1 polymer ?
#
loop_
_entity_poly.entity_id
_entity_poly.type
_entity_poly.pdbx_seq_one_letter_code
_entity_poly.pdbx_strand_id
1 'polypeptide(L)'
;MSRNSFIDNFIFSKLKRVNTVPSPLSSDSEFVRRVYLDSIGLLPTLEESARFLDSKDPGKRAHLIDELIDRPEFAEVWATRFSDLLRVGLLDQRSKGGRIMYDWLCKAMREDRPFDQLATELITASANLYFNPASNFYYITEFSEPENIATNVSQVFLGVRIACIWTASPKRKVWTKISA
;
A
#
# COMPACT_ATOMS: atom_id res chain seq x y z
N MET A 1 15.56 14.67 -18.51
CA MET A 1 14.65 14.23 -17.43
C MET A 1 15.42 14.30 -16.13
N SER A 2 14.97 15.11 -15.18
CA SER A 2 15.63 15.22 -13.88
C SER A 2 15.35 13.95 -13.07
N ARG A 3 16.36 13.45 -12.38
CA ARG A 3 16.22 12.36 -11.40
C ARG A 3 16.18 13.06 -10.06
N ASN A 4 15.00 13.15 -9.48
CA ASN A 4 14.79 13.87 -8.23
C ASN A 4 14.80 12.91 -7.04
N SER A 5 14.57 11.61 -7.27
CA SER A 5 14.60 10.57 -6.24
C SER A 5 15.42 9.35 -6.67
N PHE A 6 15.92 8.58 -5.70
CA PHE A 6 16.53 7.28 -5.96
C PHE A 6 15.55 6.30 -6.65
N ILE A 7 14.25 6.46 -6.39
CA ILE A 7 13.17 5.65 -6.98
C ILE A 7 13.12 5.85 -8.50
N ASP A 8 13.38 7.06 -8.98
CA ASP A 8 13.39 7.38 -10.41
C ASP A 8 14.41 6.54 -11.17
N ASN A 9 15.54 6.19 -10.53
CA ASN A 9 16.54 5.33 -11.14
C ASN A 9 15.98 3.94 -11.44
N PHE A 10 15.20 3.36 -10.53
CA PHE A 10 14.57 2.07 -10.72
C PHE A 10 13.48 2.13 -11.80
N ILE A 11 12.65 3.18 -11.79
CA ILE A 11 11.58 3.40 -12.78
C ILE A 11 12.18 3.55 -14.18
N PHE A 12 13.13 4.46 -14.38
CA PHE A 12 13.73 4.70 -15.69
C PHE A 12 14.54 3.50 -16.19
N SER A 13 15.19 2.76 -15.28
CA SER A 13 15.86 1.50 -15.65
C SER A 13 14.87 0.47 -16.18
N LYS A 14 13.70 0.34 -15.55
CA LYS A 14 12.64 -0.57 -16.02
C LYS A 14 12.07 -0.11 -17.36
N LEU A 15 11.73 1.17 -17.51
CA LEU A 15 11.20 1.74 -18.76
C LEU A 15 12.14 1.51 -19.95
N LYS A 16 13.45 1.71 -19.73
CA LYS A 16 14.47 1.42 -20.74
C LYS A 16 14.49 -0.06 -21.15
N ARG A 17 14.38 -0.98 -20.19
CA ARG A 17 14.33 -2.43 -20.47
C ARG A 17 13.10 -2.84 -21.28
N VAL A 18 11.98 -2.17 -21.10
CA VAL A 18 10.72 -2.44 -21.84
C VAL A 18 10.55 -1.54 -23.07
N ASN A 19 11.60 -0.84 -23.51
CA ASN A 19 11.60 0.07 -24.66
C ASN A 19 10.42 1.08 -24.66
N THR A 20 10.02 1.54 -23.46
CA THR A 20 8.92 2.50 -23.31
C THR A 20 9.49 3.88 -22.99
N VAL A 21 9.07 4.88 -23.76
CA VAL A 21 9.47 6.28 -23.54
C VAL A 21 8.60 6.87 -22.42
N PRO A 22 9.18 7.52 -21.40
CA PRO A 22 8.39 8.19 -20.36
C PRO A 22 7.56 9.34 -20.94
N SER A 23 6.37 9.56 -20.37
CA SER A 23 5.51 10.67 -20.75
C SER A 23 6.17 12.04 -20.49
N PRO A 24 5.80 13.08 -21.26
CA PRO A 24 6.26 14.44 -21.00
C PRO A 24 5.77 14.94 -19.63
N LEU A 25 6.45 15.97 -19.11
CA LEU A 25 6.05 16.62 -17.86
C LEU A 25 4.66 17.23 -18.01
N SER A 26 3.79 17.01 -17.02
CA SER A 26 2.45 17.60 -17.01
C SER A 26 2.51 19.12 -16.87
N SER A 27 1.48 19.79 -17.39
CA SER A 27 1.25 21.22 -17.12
C SER A 27 0.98 21.46 -15.62
N ASP A 28 1.12 22.72 -15.17
CA ASP A 28 0.88 23.08 -13.77
C ASP A 28 -0.59 22.91 -13.36
N SER A 29 -1.54 23.18 -14.27
CA SER A 29 -2.97 22.99 -14.02
C SER A 29 -3.36 21.51 -13.90
N GLU A 30 -2.77 20.64 -14.72
CA GLU A 30 -2.94 19.20 -14.56
C GLU A 30 -2.27 18.68 -13.29
N PHE A 31 -1.07 19.18 -12.98
CA PHE A 31 -0.32 18.78 -11.80
C PHE A 31 -1.10 19.08 -10.51
N VAL A 32 -1.59 20.32 -10.33
CA VAL A 32 -2.30 20.71 -9.10
C VAL A 32 -3.56 19.87 -8.89
N ARG A 33 -4.32 19.58 -9.95
CA ARG A 33 -5.50 18.71 -9.85
C ARG A 33 -5.13 17.28 -9.47
N ARG A 34 -4.10 16.71 -10.11
CA ARG A 34 -3.66 15.32 -9.88
C ARG A 34 -3.09 15.14 -8.49
N VAL A 35 -2.20 16.04 -8.05
CA VAL A 35 -1.54 15.90 -6.74
C VAL A 35 -2.54 15.98 -5.59
N TYR A 36 -3.56 16.84 -5.67
CA TYR A 36 -4.63 16.90 -4.67
C TYR A 36 -5.45 15.61 -4.62
N LEU A 37 -5.88 15.10 -5.79
CA LEU A 37 -6.64 13.84 -5.86
C LEU A 37 -5.82 12.64 -5.41
N ASP A 38 -4.56 12.55 -5.84
CA ASP A 38 -3.71 11.41 -5.58
C ASP A 38 -3.18 11.39 -4.14
N SER A 39 -3.00 12.55 -3.51
CA SER A 39 -2.46 12.66 -2.15
C SER A 39 -3.55 12.67 -1.09
N ILE A 40 -4.59 13.49 -1.27
CA ILE A 40 -5.64 13.72 -0.25
C ILE A 40 -7.06 13.39 -0.73
N GLY A 41 -7.24 12.93 -1.98
CA GLY A 41 -8.54 12.47 -2.48
C GLY A 41 -9.55 13.58 -2.74
N LEU A 42 -9.15 14.85 -2.61
CA LEU A 42 -9.99 16.02 -2.81
C LEU A 42 -9.59 16.77 -4.08
N LEU A 43 -10.47 17.64 -4.56
CA LEU A 43 -10.11 18.63 -5.57
C LEU A 43 -9.57 19.89 -4.86
N PRO A 44 -8.60 20.59 -5.47
CA PRO A 44 -8.18 21.88 -4.94
C PRO A 44 -9.34 22.88 -5.03
N THR A 45 -9.43 23.77 -4.05
CA THR A 45 -10.31 24.93 -4.13
C THR A 45 -9.83 25.90 -5.21
N LEU A 46 -10.69 26.86 -5.57
CA LEU A 46 -10.33 27.90 -6.52
C LEU A 46 -9.13 28.73 -6.04
N GLU A 47 -9.09 29.04 -4.73
CA GLU A 47 -8.02 29.84 -4.15
C GLU A 47 -6.69 29.09 -4.12
N GLU A 48 -6.69 27.82 -3.67
CA GLU A 48 -5.49 26.97 -3.69
C GLU A 48 -4.93 26.80 -5.11
N SER A 49 -5.82 26.59 -6.09
CA SER A 49 -5.44 26.49 -7.50
C SER A 49 -4.82 27.79 -8.00
N ALA A 50 -5.45 28.93 -7.74
CA ALA A 50 -4.93 30.24 -8.15
C ALA A 50 -3.57 30.53 -7.51
N ARG A 51 -3.43 30.30 -6.20
CA ARG A 51 -2.19 30.46 -5.44
C ARG A 51 -1.03 29.66 -6.05
N PHE A 52 -1.28 28.40 -6.42
CA PHE A 52 -0.27 27.55 -7.03
C PHE A 52 0.08 27.97 -8.47
N LEU A 53 -0.92 28.36 -9.27
CA LEU A 53 -0.73 28.75 -10.67
C LEU A 53 -0.01 30.11 -10.80
N ASP A 54 -0.30 31.04 -9.90
CA ASP A 54 0.30 32.37 -9.88
C ASP A 54 1.73 32.37 -9.32
N SER A 55 2.06 31.38 -8.49
CA SER A 55 3.41 31.22 -7.94
C SER A 55 4.46 31.03 -9.02
N LYS A 56 5.54 31.83 -8.92
CA LYS A 56 6.75 31.79 -9.77
C LYS A 56 7.92 31.06 -9.12
N ASP A 57 7.71 30.52 -7.92
CA ASP A 57 8.73 29.77 -7.21
C ASP A 57 9.07 28.47 -7.99
N PRO A 58 10.35 28.25 -8.36
CA PRO A 58 10.77 27.00 -9.00
C PRO A 58 10.53 25.76 -8.12
N GLY A 59 10.44 25.92 -6.80
CA GLY A 59 10.16 24.87 -5.82
C GLY A 59 8.69 24.58 -5.55
N LYS A 60 7.75 25.33 -6.15
CA LYS A 60 6.32 25.30 -5.78
C LYS A 60 5.67 23.91 -5.80
N ARG A 61 6.12 23.01 -6.67
CA ARG A 61 5.60 21.63 -6.75
C ARG A 61 5.99 20.81 -5.52
N ALA A 62 7.23 20.94 -5.05
CA ALA A 62 7.70 20.24 -3.86
C ALA A 62 6.98 20.79 -2.62
N HIS A 63 6.93 22.11 -2.47
CA HIS A 63 6.24 22.75 -1.35
C HIS A 63 4.76 22.38 -1.26
N LEU A 64 4.06 22.30 -2.40
CA LEU A 64 2.66 21.85 -2.41
C LEU A 64 2.54 20.38 -1.98
N ILE A 65 3.47 19.51 -2.40
CA ILE A 65 3.45 18.10 -1.99
C ILE A 65 3.66 18.01 -0.47
N ASP A 66 4.63 18.75 0.08
CA ASP A 66 4.90 18.76 1.52
C ASP A 66 3.66 19.25 2.31
N GLU A 67 3.02 20.34 1.86
CA GLU A 67 1.78 20.85 2.45
C GLU A 67 0.65 19.81 2.44
N LEU A 68 0.52 19.07 1.33
CA LEU A 68 -0.53 18.05 1.19
C LEU A 68 -0.26 16.79 2.01
N ILE A 69 1.01 16.42 2.23
CA ILE A 69 1.37 15.26 3.06
C ILE A 69 1.06 15.54 4.54
N ASP A 70 1.27 16.77 4.99
CA ASP A 70 1.01 17.19 6.38
C ASP A 70 -0.49 17.30 6.72
N ARG A 71 -1.37 17.23 5.72
CA ARG A 71 -2.82 17.32 5.91
C ARG A 71 -3.40 16.03 6.51
N PRO A 72 -4.40 16.12 7.42
CA PRO A 72 -5.01 14.95 8.02
C PRO A 72 -5.69 14.02 6.99
N GLU A 73 -6.18 14.57 5.88
CA GLU A 73 -6.82 13.81 4.80
C GLU A 73 -5.83 12.87 4.08
N PHE A 74 -4.54 13.21 4.05
CA PHE A 74 -3.51 12.34 3.48
C PHE A 74 -3.51 10.98 4.17
N ALA A 75 -3.48 11.00 5.51
CA ALA A 75 -3.47 9.79 6.30
C ALA A 75 -4.72 8.92 6.07
N GLU A 76 -5.88 9.54 5.85
CA GLU A 76 -7.14 8.83 5.61
C GLU A 76 -7.17 8.17 4.23
N VAL A 77 -6.69 8.86 3.19
CA VAL A 77 -6.58 8.29 1.84
C VAL A 77 -5.59 7.13 1.81
N TRP A 78 -4.42 7.30 2.44
CA TRP A 78 -3.42 6.23 2.49
C TRP A 78 -3.86 5.07 3.37
N ALA A 79 -4.48 5.33 4.52
CA ALA A 79 -5.07 4.27 5.33
C ALA A 79 -6.14 3.48 4.57
N THR A 80 -6.93 4.14 3.72
CA THR A 80 -7.90 3.47 2.84
C THR A 80 -7.20 2.57 1.83
N ARG A 81 -6.16 3.07 1.14
CA ARG A 81 -5.38 2.27 0.18
C ARG A 81 -4.71 1.06 0.84
N PHE A 82 -4.14 1.25 2.03
CA PHE A 82 -3.57 0.16 2.82
C PHE A 82 -4.65 -0.81 3.30
N SER A 83 -5.84 -0.31 3.64
CA SER A 83 -6.97 -1.14 4.02
C SER A 83 -7.38 -2.06 2.86
N ASP A 84 -7.41 -1.55 1.63
CA ASP A 84 -7.67 -2.37 0.44
C ASP A 84 -6.56 -3.42 0.20
N LEU A 85 -5.29 -3.02 0.33
CA LEU A 85 -4.15 -3.92 0.17
C LEU A 85 -4.16 -5.06 1.20
N LEU A 86 -4.44 -4.72 2.46
CA LEU A 86 -4.53 -5.66 3.59
C LEU A 86 -5.91 -6.32 3.69
N ARG A 87 -6.82 -5.99 2.77
CA ARG A 87 -8.20 -6.51 2.65
C ARG A 87 -9.08 -6.25 3.88
N VAL A 88 -8.78 -5.22 4.66
CA VAL A 88 -9.47 -4.87 5.90
C VAL A 88 -10.98 -4.77 5.68
N GLY A 89 -11.77 -5.50 6.47
CA GLY A 89 -13.22 -5.48 6.36
C GLY A 89 -13.79 -6.17 5.12
N LEU A 90 -13.01 -6.99 4.39
CA LEU A 90 -13.48 -7.72 3.20
C LEU A 90 -14.72 -8.58 3.47
N LEU A 91 -14.76 -9.27 4.61
CA LEU A 91 -15.88 -10.14 4.97
C LEU A 91 -17.08 -9.37 5.53
N ASP A 92 -16.81 -8.25 6.22
CA ASP A 92 -17.82 -7.35 6.75
C ASP A 92 -17.20 -5.96 6.97
N GLN A 93 -17.58 -5.01 6.12
CA GLN A 93 -17.11 -3.62 6.19
C GLN A 93 -17.65 -2.89 7.44
N ARG A 94 -18.72 -3.40 8.07
CA ARG A 94 -19.26 -2.89 9.32
C ARG A 94 -18.66 -3.58 10.54
N SER A 95 -17.73 -4.50 10.35
CA SER A 95 -17.11 -5.21 11.45
C SER A 95 -16.35 -4.23 12.33
N LYS A 96 -16.57 -4.34 13.64
CA LYS A 96 -15.83 -3.58 14.65
C LYS A 96 -14.32 -3.80 14.51
N GLY A 97 -13.90 -5.00 14.13
CA GLY A 97 -12.50 -5.32 13.85
C GLY A 97 -11.93 -4.51 12.69
N GLY A 98 -12.63 -4.50 11.54
CA GLY A 98 -12.21 -3.73 10.36
C GLY A 98 -12.03 -2.24 10.68
N ARG A 99 -12.98 -1.66 11.44
CA ARG A 99 -12.89 -0.27 11.88
C ARG A 99 -11.67 -0.02 12.78
N ILE A 100 -11.40 -0.91 13.74
CA ILE A 100 -10.24 -0.78 14.63
C ILE A 100 -8.92 -0.82 13.85
N MET A 101 -8.80 -1.70 12.86
CA MET A 101 -7.60 -1.77 12.01
C MET A 101 -7.47 -0.54 11.11
N TYR A 102 -8.58 -0.03 10.54
CA TYR A 102 -8.58 1.22 9.79
C TYR A 102 -8.10 2.40 10.65
N ASP A 103 -8.64 2.54 11.86
CA ASP A 103 -8.24 3.61 12.77
C ASP A 103 -6.75 3.48 13.18
N TRP A 104 -6.24 2.25 13.34
CA TRP A 104 -4.81 1.98 13.56
C TRP A 104 -3.95 2.35 12.34
N LEU A 105 -4.40 2.08 11.12
CA LEU A 105 -3.72 2.50 9.88
C LEU A 105 -3.69 4.02 9.76
N CYS A 106 -4.82 4.70 9.99
CA CYS A 106 -4.89 6.17 10.02
C CYS A 106 -3.88 6.74 11.01
N LYS A 107 -3.79 6.16 12.21
CA LYS A 107 -2.81 6.57 13.21
C LYS A 107 -1.37 6.36 12.71
N ALA A 108 -1.06 5.19 12.15
CA ALA A 108 0.27 4.89 11.63
C ALA A 108 0.69 5.85 10.52
N MET A 109 -0.23 6.24 9.62
CA MET A 109 0.05 7.22 8.57
C MET A 109 0.26 8.63 9.12
N ARG A 110 -0.55 9.06 10.12
CA ARG A 110 -0.37 10.37 10.78
C ARG A 110 0.94 10.49 11.55
N GLU A 111 1.44 9.38 12.08
CA GLU A 111 2.69 9.31 12.83
C GLU A 111 3.92 9.11 11.93
N ASP A 112 3.73 9.09 10.60
CA ASP A 112 4.77 8.76 9.61
C ASP A 112 5.54 7.48 9.99
N ARG A 113 4.78 6.44 10.38
CA ARG A 113 5.40 5.22 10.88
C ARG A 113 6.22 4.55 9.77
N PRO A 114 7.49 4.19 10.02
CA PRO A 114 8.31 3.50 9.04
C PRO A 114 7.68 2.18 8.58
N PHE A 115 7.76 1.91 7.27
CA PHE A 115 7.14 0.73 6.67
C PHE A 115 7.68 -0.59 7.23
N ASP A 116 8.96 -0.65 7.60
CA ASP A 116 9.57 -1.83 8.23
C ASP A 116 8.95 -2.14 9.60
N GLN A 117 8.62 -1.10 10.39
CA GLN A 117 7.91 -1.27 11.66
C GLN A 117 6.48 -1.73 11.42
N LEU A 118 5.76 -1.10 10.47
CA LEU A 118 4.40 -1.48 10.10
C LEU A 118 4.33 -2.96 9.64
N ALA A 119 5.26 -3.38 8.79
CA ALA A 119 5.36 -4.75 8.30
C ALA A 119 5.69 -5.73 9.43
N THR A 120 6.62 -5.37 10.32
CA THR A 120 6.96 -6.19 11.49
C THR A 120 5.75 -6.36 12.39
N GLU A 121 5.06 -5.27 12.76
CA GLU A 121 3.86 -5.29 13.60
C GLU A 121 2.77 -6.18 12.99
N LEU A 122 2.54 -6.12 11.67
CA LEU A 122 1.56 -6.95 10.96
C LEU A 122 1.95 -8.43 10.95
N ILE A 123 3.21 -8.75 10.66
CA ILE A 123 3.67 -10.14 10.51
C ILE A 123 3.81 -10.84 11.87
N THR A 124 4.22 -10.11 12.91
CA THR A 124 4.35 -10.66 14.27
C THR A 124 3.07 -10.49 15.09
N ALA A 125 1.99 -9.99 14.48
CA ALA A 125 0.75 -9.74 15.18
C ALA A 125 0.22 -11.03 15.82
N SER A 126 -0.07 -10.95 17.10
CA SER A 126 -0.72 -11.99 17.87
C SER A 126 -1.69 -11.35 18.85
N ALA A 127 -2.52 -12.17 19.50
CA ALA A 127 -3.66 -11.79 20.32
C ALA A 127 -4.91 -11.41 19.52
N ASN A 128 -6.02 -11.30 20.25
CA ASN A 128 -7.33 -11.01 19.71
C ASN A 128 -7.37 -9.62 19.05
N LEU A 129 -8.08 -9.54 17.92
CA LEU A 129 -8.21 -8.36 17.06
C LEU A 129 -8.71 -7.08 17.76
N TYR A 130 -9.38 -7.18 18.91
CA TYR A 130 -9.82 -6.02 19.68
C TYR A 130 -8.72 -5.43 20.56
N PHE A 131 -7.71 -6.22 20.91
CA PHE A 131 -6.56 -5.78 21.71
C PHE A 131 -5.36 -5.42 20.83
N ASN A 132 -5.16 -6.15 19.73
CA ASN A 132 -4.14 -5.85 18.73
C ASN A 132 -4.79 -5.66 17.36
N PRO A 133 -4.95 -4.40 16.89
CA PRO A 133 -5.53 -4.09 15.59
C PRO A 133 -4.81 -4.77 14.41
N ALA A 134 -3.48 -4.94 14.51
CA ALA A 134 -2.68 -5.56 13.45
C ALA A 134 -3.04 -7.05 13.25
N SER A 135 -3.55 -7.73 14.27
CA SER A 135 -4.00 -9.13 14.17
C SER A 135 -5.16 -9.32 13.20
N ASN A 136 -5.89 -8.26 12.85
CA ASN A 136 -6.95 -8.32 11.85
C ASN A 136 -6.40 -8.62 10.44
N PHE A 137 -5.12 -8.38 10.18
CA PHE A 137 -4.45 -8.87 8.97
C PHE A 137 -4.64 -10.39 8.80
N TYR A 138 -4.62 -11.13 9.91
CA TYR A 138 -4.84 -12.56 9.91
C TYR A 138 -6.31 -12.96 10.00
N TYR A 139 -7.24 -12.09 10.40
CA TYR A 139 -8.65 -12.44 10.58
C TYR A 139 -9.34 -12.89 9.27
N ILE A 140 -8.98 -12.26 8.15
CA ILE A 140 -9.47 -12.68 6.82
C ILE A 140 -8.82 -14.00 6.40
N THR A 141 -7.58 -14.23 6.86
CA THR A 141 -6.84 -15.47 6.62
C THR A 141 -7.01 -16.52 7.73
N GLU A 142 -7.79 -16.28 8.79
CA GLU A 142 -7.94 -17.21 9.91
C GLU A 142 -8.77 -18.43 9.48
N PHE A 143 -9.52 -18.29 8.38
CA PHE A 143 -10.12 -19.39 7.63
C PHE A 143 -9.18 -20.03 6.60
N SER A 144 -7.90 -19.64 6.59
CA SER A 144 -6.96 -19.96 5.53
C SER A 144 -5.76 -20.71 6.10
N GLU A 145 -5.57 -21.92 5.61
CA GLU A 145 -4.40 -22.78 5.87
C GLU A 145 -3.06 -22.01 5.77
N PRO A 146 -1.97 -22.44 6.44
CA PRO A 146 -0.68 -21.76 6.44
C PRO A 146 -0.16 -21.33 5.06
N GLU A 147 -0.48 -22.10 4.01
CA GLU A 147 -0.13 -21.81 2.62
C GLU A 147 -0.76 -20.52 2.10
N ASN A 148 -2.01 -20.25 2.48
CA ASN A 148 -2.73 -19.04 2.10
C ASN A 148 -2.19 -17.81 2.83
N ILE A 149 -1.82 -17.97 4.10
CA ILE A 149 -1.16 -16.91 4.88
C ILE A 149 0.18 -16.55 4.22
N ALA A 150 1.02 -17.55 3.93
CA ALA A 150 2.30 -17.34 3.26
C ALA A 150 2.12 -16.68 1.88
N THR A 151 1.08 -17.08 1.13
CA THR A 151 0.74 -16.47 -0.15
C THR A 151 0.32 -15.01 -0.01
N ASN A 152 -0.51 -14.69 1.00
CA ASN A 152 -0.95 -13.32 1.25
C ASN A 152 0.22 -12.42 1.67
N VAL A 153 1.04 -12.86 2.63
CA VAL A 153 2.25 -12.15 3.06
C VAL A 153 3.20 -11.90 1.88
N SER A 154 3.41 -12.90 1.04
CA SER A 154 4.28 -12.75 -0.14
C SER A 154 3.73 -11.75 -1.16
N GLN A 155 2.40 -11.72 -1.34
CA GLN A 155 1.77 -10.76 -2.26
C GLN A 155 1.85 -9.34 -1.74
N VAL A 156 1.51 -9.14 -0.46
CA VAL A 156 1.44 -7.81 0.16
C VAL A 156 2.82 -7.18 0.31
N PHE A 157 3.79 -7.94 0.84
CA PHE A 157 5.09 -7.36 1.24
C PHE A 157 6.20 -7.58 0.21
N LEU A 158 6.14 -8.66 -0.58
CA LEU A 158 7.20 -8.99 -1.55
C LEU A 158 6.76 -8.74 -3.01
N GLY A 159 5.47 -8.48 -3.26
CA GLY A 159 4.93 -8.28 -4.59
C GLY A 159 4.99 -9.53 -5.48
N VAL A 160 5.13 -10.73 -4.88
CA VAL A 160 5.22 -12.00 -5.62
C VAL A 160 4.07 -12.93 -5.29
N ARG A 161 3.57 -13.65 -6.30
CA ARG A 161 2.54 -14.68 -6.12
C ARG A 161 3.19 -16.05 -6.04
N ILE A 162 3.24 -16.64 -4.85
CA ILE A 162 3.83 -17.98 -4.63
C ILE A 162 2.81 -19.14 -4.70
N ALA A 163 1.56 -18.86 -5.08
CA ALA A 163 0.47 -19.84 -5.11
C ALA A 163 0.78 -21.10 -5.95
N CYS A 164 1.65 -20.98 -6.97
CA CYS A 164 2.01 -22.08 -7.87
C CYS A 164 3.03 -23.09 -7.30
N ILE A 165 3.57 -22.89 -6.09
CA ILE A 165 4.57 -23.82 -5.51
C ILE A 165 3.92 -25.07 -4.89
N TRP A 166 2.68 -24.95 -4.43
CA TRP A 166 2.00 -26.01 -3.66
C TRP A 166 1.39 -27.10 -4.54
N THR A 167 1.01 -26.76 -5.78
CA THR A 167 0.47 -27.70 -6.79
C THR A 167 1.52 -28.64 -7.37
N ALA A 168 2.81 -28.42 -7.06
CA ALA A 168 3.91 -29.31 -7.44
C ALA A 168 4.27 -30.33 -6.33
N SER A 169 3.34 -30.69 -5.46
CA SER A 169 3.54 -31.81 -4.52
C SER A 169 3.53 -33.14 -5.30
N PRO A 170 4.64 -33.90 -5.37
CA PRO A 170 4.53 -35.31 -5.75
C PRO A 170 3.67 -35.94 -4.66
N LYS A 171 2.49 -36.47 -5.05
CA LYS A 171 1.62 -37.23 -4.15
C LYS A 171 2.50 -38.12 -3.27
N ARG A 172 2.41 -37.98 -1.94
CA ARG A 172 3.06 -38.89 -0.98
C ARG A 172 2.80 -40.31 -1.46
N LYS A 173 3.79 -40.95 -2.07
CA LYS A 173 3.74 -42.39 -2.34
C LYS A 173 3.77 -43.04 -0.98
N VAL A 174 2.59 -43.44 -0.51
CA VAL A 174 2.45 -44.41 0.57
C VAL A 174 3.28 -45.60 0.14
N TRP A 175 4.35 -45.91 0.87
CA TRP A 175 5.14 -47.11 0.66
C TRP A 175 4.31 -48.30 1.12
N THR A 176 3.45 -48.80 0.24
CA THR A 176 2.86 -50.13 0.42
C THR A 176 3.95 -51.15 0.13
N LYS A 177 4.69 -51.58 1.15
CA LYS A 177 5.37 -52.88 1.09
C LYS A 177 4.30 -53.95 1.22
N ILE A 178 3.96 -54.59 0.11
CA ILE A 178 3.25 -55.88 0.10
C ILE A 178 4.31 -56.96 -0.16
N SER A 179 4.70 -57.59 0.97
CA SER A 179 5.06 -58.98 1.24
C SER A 179 5.95 -59.83 0.31
N ALA A 180 6.90 -60.50 0.99
CA ALA A 180 7.33 -61.91 0.91
C ALA A 180 7.72 -62.50 -0.45
#